data_AF-A0A818L6J7-F1
#
_entry.id   AF-A0A818L6J7-F1
#
_cell.length_a   1.000
_cell.length_b   1.000
_cell.length_c   1.000
_cell.angle_alpha   90.00
_cell.angle_beta   90.00
_cell.angle_gamma   90.00
#
_symmetry.space_group_name_H-M   'P 1'
#
loop_
_entity.id
_entity.type
_entity.pdbx_description
1 polymer ?
#
loop_
_entity_poly.entity_id
_entity_poly.type
_entity_poly.pdbx_seq_one_letter_code
_entity_poly.pdbx_strand_id
1 'polypeptide(L)'
;MSSGSSLQESTSDNRRLLHFTMKITDRLAVRHFFCDILGMKILRHEEMDFACAAQCNGDFVSPWSKTMVGYGNENSVFVFELNYNYDVEGYEYGNDFSSVTIRNRQAVGNARQLLDKKFIETDNSQSIIVRSPDGHRFILINDDVSPGGNPVQCLSLNVSNLKKSVDYYTRLLEMKINEKESDDNHVKLYYGLTTTNQDSHVKTKAGFLLDNQCQLELIQVETPINRGTGYGRKAFSCPISDVESIEKLIENNEHTILVPSMELGDLPDSKVKVVILSDPDEHEICFVGEENYFKACETDPDAENKFYKGLENKPDDPNKYVIGEDESTKQHDKQ
;
A
#
# COMPACT_ATOMS: atom_id res chain seq x y z
N MET A 1 -0.38 3.12 50.82
CA MET A 1 0.49 3.66 49.75
C MET A 1 0.03 3.00 48.46
N SER A 2 -0.74 3.73 47.67
CA SER A 2 -1.23 3.26 46.35
C SER A 2 -0.18 3.65 45.32
N SER A 3 0.55 2.67 44.79
CA SER A 3 1.47 2.86 43.68
C SER A 3 0.64 3.03 42.40
N GLY A 4 0.56 4.26 41.91
CA GLY A 4 -0.10 4.59 40.66
C GLY A 4 0.56 3.87 39.49
N SER A 5 -0.23 3.06 38.79
CA SER A 5 0.05 2.70 37.40
C SER A 5 -0.16 3.95 36.56
N SER A 6 0.93 4.50 36.00
CA SER A 6 0.84 5.49 34.94
C SER A 6 0.29 4.79 33.70
N LEU A 7 -0.98 5.01 33.39
CA LEU A 7 -1.52 4.69 32.07
C LEU A 7 -0.75 5.53 31.05
N GLN A 8 0.18 4.89 30.35
CA GLN A 8 0.82 5.45 29.17
C GLN A 8 -0.30 5.63 28.14
N GLU A 9 -0.61 6.88 27.76
CA GLU A 9 -1.55 7.16 26.67
C GLU A 9 -1.11 6.36 25.43
N SER A 10 -2.02 5.58 24.83
CA SER A 10 -1.64 4.68 23.73
C SER A 10 -1.10 5.51 22.56
N THR A 11 0.06 5.13 22.01
CA THR A 11 0.67 5.85 20.88
C THR A 11 -0.03 5.56 19.54
N SER A 12 -0.95 4.60 19.52
CA SER A 12 -1.76 4.23 18.34
C SER A 12 -2.52 5.40 17.70
N ASP A 13 -2.83 6.44 18.47
CA ASP A 13 -3.54 7.64 17.99
C ASP A 13 -2.61 8.63 17.25
N ASN A 14 -1.31 8.32 17.10
CA ASN A 14 -0.36 9.10 16.29
C ASN A 14 0.24 8.29 15.13
N ARG A 15 -0.39 7.18 14.74
CA ARG A 15 0.06 6.35 13.62
C ARG A 15 -1.00 6.29 12.54
N ARG A 16 -0.58 6.10 11.29
CA ARG A 16 -1.52 6.00 10.15
C ARG A 16 -0.97 5.07 9.08
N LEU A 17 -1.83 4.24 8.48
CA LEU A 17 -1.50 3.52 7.25
C LEU A 17 -1.48 4.52 6.08
N LEU A 18 -0.30 4.72 5.48
CA LEU A 18 -0.04 5.76 4.48
C LEU A 18 -0.30 5.29 3.06
N HIS A 19 0.39 4.22 2.67
CA HIS A 19 0.38 3.73 1.31
C HIS A 19 0.76 2.27 1.24
N PHE A 20 0.47 1.67 0.09
CA PHE A 20 1.03 0.38 -0.31
C PHE A 20 1.86 0.56 -1.58
N THR A 21 3.06 0.02 -1.54
CA THR A 21 3.99 0.00 -2.67
C THR A 21 3.63 -1.15 -3.58
N MET A 22 3.47 -0.88 -4.87
CA MET A 22 3.21 -1.87 -5.90
C MET A 22 4.30 -1.77 -6.96
N LYS A 23 4.96 -2.90 -7.22
CA LYS A 23 5.90 -3.03 -8.33
C LYS A 23 5.09 -3.17 -9.61
N ILE A 24 5.41 -2.35 -10.60
CA ILE A 24 4.69 -2.26 -11.86
C ILE A 24 5.62 -2.52 -13.03
N THR A 25 5.05 -3.04 -14.11
CA THR A 25 5.81 -3.35 -15.32
C THR A 25 5.48 -2.37 -16.44
N ASP A 26 4.24 -1.94 -16.66
CA ASP A 26 3.89 -1.01 -17.75
C ASP A 26 3.34 0.32 -17.18
N ARG A 27 4.09 1.41 -17.34
CA ARG A 27 3.72 2.70 -16.74
C ARG A 27 2.47 3.29 -17.38
N LEU A 28 2.29 3.16 -18.70
CA LEU A 28 1.12 3.71 -19.40
C LEU A 28 -0.15 2.91 -19.11
N ALA A 29 -0.07 1.58 -19.12
CA ALA A 29 -1.20 0.72 -18.77
C ALA A 29 -1.61 0.94 -17.30
N VAL A 30 -0.65 1.06 -16.40
CA VAL A 30 -0.92 1.34 -14.99
C VAL A 30 -1.50 2.75 -14.80
N ARG A 31 -0.98 3.77 -15.48
CA ARG A 31 -1.59 5.11 -15.45
C ARG A 31 -3.03 5.06 -15.95
N HIS A 32 -3.30 4.36 -17.04
CA HIS A 32 -4.66 4.17 -17.53
C HIS A 32 -5.57 3.52 -16.48
N PHE A 33 -5.11 2.44 -15.85
CA PHE A 33 -5.87 1.76 -14.81
C PHE A 33 -6.11 2.65 -13.58
N PHE A 34 -5.08 3.23 -12.97
CA PHE A 34 -5.25 4.01 -11.75
C PHE A 34 -5.94 5.36 -12.00
N CYS A 35 -5.64 6.06 -13.09
CA CYS A 35 -6.19 7.38 -13.34
C CYS A 35 -7.52 7.36 -14.12
N ASP A 36 -7.60 6.64 -15.23
CA ASP A 36 -8.79 6.67 -16.08
C ASP A 36 -9.87 5.71 -15.57
N ILE A 37 -9.49 4.49 -15.14
CA ILE A 37 -10.44 3.51 -14.63
C ILE A 37 -10.81 3.81 -13.19
N LEU A 38 -9.83 3.86 -12.27
CA LEU A 38 -10.12 4.10 -10.86
C LEU A 38 -10.42 5.57 -10.53
N GLY A 39 -10.07 6.52 -11.40
CA GLY A 39 -10.35 7.94 -11.17
C GLY A 39 -9.39 8.62 -10.18
N MET A 40 -8.20 8.05 -9.95
CA MET A 40 -7.16 8.66 -9.12
C MET A 40 -6.35 9.71 -9.89
N LYS A 41 -5.51 10.45 -9.17
CA LYS A 41 -4.55 11.40 -9.74
C LYS A 41 -3.13 11.00 -9.42
N ILE A 42 -2.20 11.34 -10.31
CA ILE A 42 -0.78 11.38 -10.00
C ILE A 42 -0.54 12.55 -9.04
N LEU A 43 -0.01 12.24 -7.86
CA LEU A 43 0.24 13.19 -6.77
C LEU A 43 1.68 13.68 -6.78
N ARG A 44 2.63 12.78 -7.05
CA ARG A 44 4.05 13.05 -7.20
C ARG A 44 4.66 12.03 -8.15
N HIS A 45 5.72 12.42 -8.85
CA HIS A 45 6.51 11.55 -9.67
C HIS A 45 8.00 11.89 -9.54
N GLU A 46 8.82 10.87 -9.30
CA GLU A 46 10.26 11.00 -9.08
C GLU A 46 11.02 9.96 -9.90
N GLU A 47 12.07 10.41 -10.58
CA GLU A 47 13.03 9.56 -11.27
C GLU A 47 14.27 9.39 -10.39
N MET A 48 14.69 8.14 -10.19
CA MET A 48 15.80 7.78 -9.33
C MET A 48 16.88 7.09 -10.17
N ASP A 49 18.09 7.65 -10.16
CA ASP A 49 19.22 7.09 -10.91
C ASP A 49 19.93 5.96 -10.14
N PHE A 50 19.66 5.83 -8.85
CA PHE A 50 20.27 4.82 -7.97
C PHE A 50 19.21 4.10 -7.15
N ALA A 51 19.54 2.86 -6.75
CA ALA A 51 18.71 2.08 -5.84
C ALA A 51 18.48 2.79 -4.51
N CYS A 52 17.31 2.58 -3.93
CA CYS A 52 16.99 3.17 -2.63
C CYS A 52 17.75 2.44 -1.52
N ALA A 53 18.39 3.18 -0.62
CA ALA A 53 19.11 2.59 0.50
C ALA A 53 18.18 1.86 1.50
N ALA A 54 16.89 2.21 1.55
CA ALA A 54 15.86 1.47 2.28
C ALA A 54 15.16 0.40 1.43
N GLN A 55 15.71 0.04 0.27
CA GLN A 55 15.16 -0.95 -0.66
C GLN A 55 13.69 -0.67 -1.04
N CYS A 56 13.30 0.61 -1.17
CA CYS A 56 11.94 0.97 -1.59
C CYS A 56 11.57 0.33 -2.93
N ASN A 57 12.53 0.22 -3.85
CA ASN A 57 12.33 -0.41 -5.14
C ASN A 57 12.52 -1.94 -5.11
N GLY A 58 12.87 -2.51 -3.95
CA GLY A 58 13.29 -3.90 -3.77
C GLY A 58 14.82 -4.05 -3.77
N ASP A 59 15.32 -5.27 -3.97
CA ASP A 59 16.75 -5.59 -4.02
C ASP A 59 17.43 -5.23 -5.37
N PHE A 60 16.76 -4.40 -6.18
CA PHE A 60 17.24 -4.05 -7.51
C PHE A 60 18.19 -2.86 -7.45
N VAL A 61 19.30 -2.98 -8.18
CA VAL A 61 20.36 -1.96 -8.26
C VAL A 61 20.17 -0.96 -9.41
N SER A 62 19.14 -1.18 -10.25
CA SER A 62 18.87 -0.39 -11.44
C SER A 62 18.21 0.94 -11.12
N PRO A 63 18.31 1.94 -12.03
CA PRO A 63 17.45 3.10 -11.99
C PRO A 63 15.98 2.69 -11.92
N TRP A 64 15.16 3.54 -11.35
CA TRP A 64 13.73 3.29 -11.19
C TRP A 64 12.96 4.61 -11.13
N SER A 65 11.64 4.53 -11.25
CA SER A 65 10.76 5.67 -10.99
C SER A 65 9.74 5.33 -9.91
N LYS A 66 9.33 6.36 -9.18
CA LYS A 66 8.31 6.32 -8.15
C LYS A 66 7.16 7.22 -8.55
N THR A 67 5.94 6.69 -8.57
CA THR A 67 4.73 7.49 -8.84
C THR A 67 3.73 7.30 -7.72
N MET A 68 3.41 8.38 -7.00
CA MET A 68 2.39 8.37 -5.96
C MET A 68 1.03 8.65 -6.60
N VAL A 69 0.05 7.76 -6.41
CA VAL A 69 -1.30 7.92 -6.98
C VAL A 69 -2.39 7.73 -5.93
N GLY A 70 -3.44 8.56 -5.98
CA GLY A 70 -4.54 8.47 -5.02
C GLY A 70 -5.70 9.41 -5.32
N TYR A 71 -6.73 9.36 -4.46
CA TYR A 71 -7.93 10.20 -4.58
C TYR A 71 -7.77 11.59 -3.94
N GLY A 72 -6.68 11.83 -3.22
CA GLY A 72 -6.44 13.06 -2.46
C GLY A 72 -4.99 13.17 -2.02
N ASN A 73 -4.68 14.21 -1.25
CA ASN A 73 -3.34 14.45 -0.75
C ASN A 73 -2.88 13.28 0.15
N GLU A 74 -1.63 12.87 0.01
CA GLU A 74 -1.03 11.81 0.80
C GLU A 74 -1.13 12.05 2.31
N ASN A 75 -1.29 13.30 2.76
CA ASN A 75 -1.46 13.61 4.17
C ASN A 75 -2.87 13.37 4.74
N SER A 76 -3.86 13.09 3.89
CA SER A 76 -5.26 12.94 4.30
C SER A 76 -5.90 11.61 3.90
N VAL A 77 -5.36 10.95 2.88
CA VAL A 77 -5.89 9.67 2.39
C VAL A 77 -4.79 8.63 2.24
N PHE A 78 -5.21 7.37 2.09
CA PHE A 78 -4.33 6.29 1.67
C PHE A 78 -4.05 6.39 0.17
N VAL A 79 -2.81 6.12 -0.24
CA VAL A 79 -2.37 6.22 -1.65
C VAL A 79 -1.59 4.97 -2.06
N PHE A 80 -1.25 4.87 -3.34
CA PHE A 80 -0.37 3.82 -3.86
C PHE A 80 0.97 4.43 -4.27
N GLU A 81 2.06 3.77 -3.87
CA GLU A 81 3.40 4.05 -4.38
C GLU A 81 3.68 3.06 -5.51
N LEU A 82 3.76 3.54 -6.75
CA LEU A 82 4.01 2.69 -7.92
C LEU A 82 5.49 2.74 -8.29
N ASN A 83 6.16 1.59 -8.21
CA ASN A 83 7.60 1.48 -8.45
C ASN A 83 7.85 0.75 -9.78
N TYR A 84 8.46 1.47 -10.72
CA TYR A 84 8.87 0.93 -12.01
C TYR A 84 10.40 0.82 -12.04
N ASN A 85 10.93 -0.40 -12.09
CA ASN A 85 12.36 -0.65 -12.22
C ASN A 85 12.72 -0.80 -13.70
N TYR A 86 13.67 0.01 -14.20
CA TYR A 86 13.95 0.07 -15.64
C TYR A 86 14.53 -1.22 -16.22
N ASP A 87 15.23 -2.02 -15.43
CA ASP A 87 15.88 -3.26 -15.90
C ASP A 87 15.11 -4.53 -15.52
N VAL A 88 13.86 -4.41 -15.07
CA VAL A 88 13.02 -5.55 -14.69
C VAL A 88 11.94 -5.76 -15.75
N GLU A 89 11.90 -6.96 -16.33
CA GLU A 89 10.97 -7.32 -17.41
C GLU A 89 9.61 -7.80 -16.87
N GLY A 90 9.60 -8.37 -15.67
CA GLY A 90 8.40 -8.88 -15.05
C GLY A 90 8.63 -9.27 -13.60
N TYR A 91 7.54 -9.46 -12.87
CA TYR A 91 7.57 -9.96 -11.50
C TYR A 91 6.77 -11.25 -11.40
N GLU A 92 7.24 -12.15 -10.56
CA GLU A 92 6.45 -13.29 -10.12
C GLU A 92 5.58 -12.81 -8.97
N TYR A 93 4.27 -12.75 -9.19
CA TYR A 93 3.31 -12.42 -8.14
C TYR A 93 2.90 -13.69 -7.41
N GLY A 94 2.95 -13.61 -6.09
CA GLY A 94 2.59 -14.70 -5.20
C GLY A 94 1.12 -14.68 -4.77
N ASN A 95 0.85 -15.29 -3.62
CA ASN A 95 -0.46 -15.29 -2.97
C ASN A 95 -0.49 -14.42 -1.71
N ASP A 96 0.50 -13.55 -1.51
CA ASP A 96 0.64 -12.66 -0.35
C ASP A 96 -0.36 -11.50 -0.40
N PHE A 97 -0.49 -10.83 -1.55
CA PHE A 97 -1.49 -9.79 -1.78
C PHE A 97 -2.85 -10.42 -2.10
N SER A 98 -3.90 -10.02 -1.38
CA SER A 98 -5.26 -10.52 -1.62
C SER A 98 -6.07 -9.56 -2.49
N SER A 99 -6.32 -8.34 -1.99
CA SER A 99 -7.01 -7.31 -2.77
C SER A 99 -6.94 -5.93 -2.12
N VAL A 100 -7.33 -4.91 -2.89
CA VAL A 100 -7.71 -3.59 -2.38
C VAL A 100 -9.21 -3.40 -2.55
N THR A 101 -9.89 -2.94 -1.51
CA THR A 101 -11.30 -2.55 -1.59
C THR A 101 -11.44 -1.03 -1.73
N ILE A 102 -12.16 -0.60 -2.76
CA ILE A 102 -12.43 0.81 -3.08
C ILE A 102 -13.94 1.03 -3.15
N ARG A 103 -14.46 2.07 -2.49
CA ARG A 103 -15.86 2.50 -2.62
C ARG A 103 -15.92 3.77 -3.46
N ASN A 104 -16.24 3.60 -4.74
CA ASN A 104 -16.36 4.69 -5.70
C ASN A 104 -17.26 4.28 -6.88
N ARG A 105 -18.44 4.90 -6.98
CA ARG A 105 -19.43 4.58 -8.03
C ARG A 105 -18.91 4.90 -9.44
N GLN A 106 -18.14 5.97 -9.58
CA GLN A 106 -17.55 6.35 -10.87
C GLN A 106 -16.52 5.31 -11.33
N ALA A 107 -15.66 4.83 -10.44
CA ALA A 107 -14.69 3.78 -10.78
C ALA A 107 -15.36 2.49 -11.27
N VAL A 108 -16.50 2.10 -10.66
CA VAL A 108 -17.32 0.97 -11.14
C VAL A 108 -17.86 1.22 -12.55
N GLY A 109 -18.38 2.42 -12.81
CA GLY A 109 -18.89 2.80 -14.14
C GLY A 109 -17.79 2.78 -15.20
N ASN A 110 -16.64 3.38 -14.88
CA ASN A 110 -15.47 3.42 -15.76
C ASN A 110 -14.95 2.00 -16.05
N ALA A 111 -14.83 1.14 -15.03
CA ALA A 111 -14.40 -0.25 -15.21
C ALA A 111 -15.31 -1.01 -16.18
N ARG A 112 -16.64 -0.88 -16.03
CA ARG A 112 -17.61 -1.53 -16.94
C ARG A 112 -17.54 -1.02 -18.38
N GLN A 113 -17.16 0.23 -18.58
CA GLN A 113 -17.17 0.88 -19.88
C GLN A 113 -15.83 0.76 -20.62
N LEU A 114 -14.72 0.89 -19.89
CA LEU A 114 -13.40 1.14 -20.46
C LEU A 114 -12.43 -0.04 -20.26
N LEU A 115 -12.65 -0.89 -19.24
CA LEU A 115 -11.76 -2.01 -18.97
C LEU A 115 -12.08 -3.19 -19.88
N ASP A 116 -11.05 -3.84 -20.43
CA ASP A 116 -11.21 -5.09 -21.17
C ASP A 116 -11.79 -6.17 -20.23
N LYS A 117 -12.77 -6.92 -20.73
CA LYS A 117 -13.48 -7.99 -20.01
C LYS A 117 -12.53 -9.03 -19.42
N LYS A 118 -11.35 -9.26 -20.02
CA LYS A 118 -10.36 -10.21 -19.47
C LYS A 118 -9.82 -9.81 -18.09
N PHE A 119 -9.89 -8.52 -17.74
CA PHE A 119 -9.49 -8.02 -16.43
C PHE A 119 -10.67 -7.95 -15.43
N ILE A 120 -11.88 -8.38 -15.82
CA ILE A 120 -13.05 -8.40 -14.93
C ILE A 120 -13.27 -9.84 -14.44
N GLU A 121 -13.10 -10.07 -13.13
CA GLU A 121 -13.34 -11.39 -12.52
C GLU A 121 -14.82 -11.61 -12.22
N THR A 122 -15.50 -10.58 -11.69
CA THR A 122 -16.90 -10.64 -11.26
C THR A 122 -17.54 -9.29 -11.46
N ASP A 123 -18.78 -9.26 -11.93
CA ASP A 123 -19.57 -8.03 -12.01
C ASP A 123 -21.01 -8.30 -11.54
N ASN A 124 -21.46 -7.56 -10.53
CA ASN A 124 -22.83 -7.60 -10.03
C ASN A 124 -23.32 -6.18 -9.69
N SER A 125 -24.59 -6.04 -9.30
CA SER A 125 -25.18 -4.72 -9.07
C SER A 125 -24.52 -3.92 -7.93
N GLN A 126 -23.93 -4.59 -6.94
CA GLN A 126 -23.33 -3.97 -5.75
C GLN A 126 -21.82 -3.76 -5.87
N SER A 127 -21.12 -4.58 -6.64
CA SER A 127 -19.68 -4.49 -6.80
C SER A 127 -19.17 -5.12 -8.09
N ILE A 128 -17.96 -4.71 -8.49
CA ILE A 128 -17.19 -5.34 -9.56
C ILE A 128 -15.79 -5.66 -9.02
N ILE A 129 -15.27 -6.83 -9.37
CA ILE A 129 -13.91 -7.26 -9.04
C ILE A 129 -13.10 -7.23 -10.32
N VAL A 130 -12.02 -6.46 -10.31
CA VAL A 130 -11.15 -6.27 -11.47
C VAL A 130 -9.69 -6.54 -11.13
N ARG A 131 -8.87 -6.79 -12.16
CA ARG A 131 -7.42 -6.89 -12.04
C ARG A 131 -6.76 -5.67 -12.70
N SER A 132 -5.71 -5.16 -12.05
CA SER A 132 -4.76 -4.23 -12.66
C SER A 132 -3.98 -4.92 -13.81
N PRO A 133 -3.24 -4.15 -14.64
CA PRO A 133 -2.42 -4.71 -15.71
C PRO A 133 -1.44 -5.80 -15.21
N ASP A 134 -0.83 -5.59 -14.04
CA ASP A 134 0.08 -6.55 -13.41
C ASP A 134 -0.64 -7.66 -12.62
N GLY A 135 -1.97 -7.74 -12.69
CA GLY A 135 -2.75 -8.85 -12.11
C GLY A 135 -3.25 -8.63 -10.67
N HIS A 136 -2.87 -7.55 -9.99
CA HIS A 136 -3.38 -7.25 -8.64
C HIS A 136 -4.89 -7.02 -8.63
N ARG A 137 -5.57 -7.60 -7.65
CA ARG A 137 -7.03 -7.60 -7.53
C ARG A 137 -7.58 -6.37 -6.80
N PHE A 138 -8.61 -5.76 -7.36
CA PHE A 138 -9.34 -4.62 -6.80
C PHE A 138 -10.84 -4.93 -6.72
N ILE A 139 -11.42 -4.73 -5.55
CA ILE A 139 -12.87 -4.84 -5.31
C ILE A 139 -13.45 -3.42 -5.32
N LEU A 140 -14.23 -3.10 -6.35
CA LEU A 140 -14.88 -1.79 -6.50
C LEU A 140 -16.34 -1.90 -6.05
N ILE A 141 -16.67 -1.23 -4.96
CA ILE A 141 -18.03 -1.15 -4.41
C ILE A 141 -18.78 -0.03 -5.11
N ASN A 142 -19.98 -0.36 -5.61
CA ASN A 142 -20.87 0.53 -6.35
C ASN A 142 -21.62 1.50 -5.43
N ASP A 143 -20.86 2.24 -4.63
CA ASP A 143 -21.34 3.25 -3.70
C ASP A 143 -20.26 4.31 -3.52
N ASP A 144 -20.59 5.43 -2.87
CA ASP A 144 -19.66 6.52 -2.60
C ASP A 144 -19.44 6.67 -1.09
N VAL A 145 -18.24 7.07 -0.70
CA VAL A 145 -17.96 7.50 0.67
C VAL A 145 -18.57 8.88 0.94
N SER A 146 -18.82 9.19 2.20
CA SER A 146 -19.19 10.55 2.63
C SER A 146 -18.14 11.58 2.12
N PRO A 147 -18.54 12.84 1.85
CA PRO A 147 -17.59 13.88 1.43
C PRO A 147 -16.39 13.98 2.38
N GLY A 148 -15.18 13.98 1.82
CA GLY A 148 -13.92 13.98 2.58
C GLY A 148 -13.48 12.61 3.13
N GLY A 149 -14.30 11.56 2.97
CA GLY A 149 -13.90 10.19 3.26
C GLY A 149 -12.88 9.67 2.25
N ASN A 150 -12.05 8.71 2.68
CA ASN A 150 -11.07 8.06 1.82
C ASN A 150 -11.75 6.95 0.99
N PRO A 151 -11.82 7.02 -0.35
CA PRO A 151 -12.44 5.95 -1.13
C PRO A 151 -11.72 4.60 -1.05
N VAL A 152 -10.42 4.57 -0.72
CA VAL A 152 -9.70 3.32 -0.46
C VAL A 152 -9.98 2.87 0.97
N GLN A 153 -10.75 1.78 1.10
CA GLN A 153 -11.31 1.34 2.38
C GLN A 153 -10.47 0.27 3.06
N CYS A 154 -9.85 -0.63 2.28
CA CYS A 154 -9.18 -1.79 2.82
C CYS A 154 -8.02 -2.24 1.93
N LEU A 155 -6.87 -2.52 2.54
CA LEU A 155 -5.78 -3.29 1.97
C LEU A 155 -5.82 -4.69 2.61
N SER A 156 -6.05 -5.73 1.82
CA SER A 156 -6.18 -7.10 2.30
C SER A 156 -4.95 -7.92 1.91
N LEU A 157 -4.31 -8.55 2.90
CA LEU A 157 -3.14 -9.41 2.75
C LEU A 157 -3.45 -10.80 3.31
N ASN A 158 -2.95 -11.83 2.65
CA ASN A 158 -3.09 -13.21 3.11
C ASN A 158 -2.01 -13.53 4.15
N VAL A 159 -2.38 -14.29 5.18
CA VAL A 159 -1.50 -14.74 6.26
C VAL A 159 -1.65 -16.24 6.49
N SER A 160 -0.56 -16.92 6.82
CA SER A 160 -0.59 -18.37 7.08
C SER A 160 -1.12 -18.72 8.48
N ASN A 161 -1.07 -17.77 9.42
CA ASN A 161 -1.56 -17.96 10.77
C ASN A 161 -2.13 -16.66 11.33
N LEU A 162 -3.45 -16.52 11.25
CA LEU A 162 -4.14 -15.28 11.61
C LEU A 162 -3.90 -14.88 13.06
N LYS A 163 -3.88 -15.84 13.99
CA LYS A 163 -3.63 -15.54 15.41
C LYS A 163 -2.25 -14.95 15.66
N LYS A 164 -1.20 -15.50 15.02
CA LYS A 164 0.17 -14.98 15.14
C LYS A 164 0.29 -13.58 14.53
N SER A 165 -0.30 -13.38 13.36
CA SER A 165 -0.25 -12.09 12.67
C SER A 165 -1.03 -11.03 13.47
N VAL A 166 -2.23 -11.35 13.96
CA VAL A 166 -3.00 -10.44 14.84
C VAL A 166 -2.23 -10.09 16.11
N ASP A 167 -1.58 -11.04 16.79
CA ASP A 167 -0.73 -10.73 17.95
C ASP A 167 0.39 -9.75 17.57
N TYR A 168 1.08 -9.99 16.45
CA TYR A 168 2.14 -9.10 15.97
C TYR A 168 1.63 -7.66 15.75
N TYR A 169 0.57 -7.48 14.97
CA TYR A 169 0.08 -6.13 14.65
C TYR A 169 -0.58 -5.41 15.83
N THR A 170 -1.23 -6.14 16.74
CA THR A 170 -1.92 -5.53 17.89
C THR A 170 -0.98 -5.27 19.06
N ARG A 171 -0.18 -6.27 19.47
CA ARG A 171 0.69 -6.17 20.65
C ARG A 171 1.96 -5.38 20.38
N LEU A 172 2.57 -5.55 19.21
CA LEU A 172 3.85 -4.89 18.89
C LEU A 172 3.64 -3.58 18.15
N LEU A 173 2.72 -3.57 17.17
CA LEU A 173 2.48 -2.38 16.37
C LEU A 173 1.33 -1.51 16.89
N GLU A 174 0.63 -1.92 17.94
CA GLU A 174 -0.46 -1.16 18.59
C GLU A 174 -1.66 -0.87 17.67
N MET A 175 -1.90 -1.69 16.64
CA MET A 175 -3.12 -1.58 15.83
C MET A 175 -4.35 -2.03 16.64
N LYS A 176 -5.50 -1.41 16.36
CA LYS A 176 -6.80 -1.77 16.96
C LYS A 176 -7.54 -2.74 16.05
N ILE A 177 -8.29 -3.67 16.63
CA ILE A 177 -9.17 -4.60 15.90
C ILE A 177 -10.53 -3.95 15.64
N ASN A 178 -11.04 -4.08 14.41
CA ASN A 178 -12.43 -3.77 14.07
C ASN A 178 -13.29 -5.03 14.23
N GLU A 179 -13.73 -5.27 15.46
CA GLU A 179 -14.52 -6.46 15.85
C GLU A 179 -15.84 -6.62 15.07
N LYS A 180 -16.37 -5.53 14.49
CA LYS A 180 -17.63 -5.57 13.72
C LYS A 180 -17.45 -6.09 12.30
N GLU A 181 -16.23 -6.05 11.79
CA GLU A 181 -15.87 -6.45 10.42
C GLU A 181 -14.80 -7.54 10.41
N SER A 182 -14.66 -8.27 11.51
CA SER A 182 -13.72 -9.38 11.67
C SER A 182 -14.46 -10.66 12.04
N ASP A 183 -13.91 -11.80 11.64
CA ASP A 183 -14.37 -13.14 12.01
C ASP A 183 -13.19 -14.11 12.18
N ASP A 184 -13.47 -15.41 12.26
CA ASP A 184 -12.46 -16.45 12.49
C ASP A 184 -11.47 -16.63 11.32
N ASN A 185 -11.81 -16.16 10.12
CA ASN A 185 -11.02 -16.32 8.90
C ASN A 185 -10.37 -15.01 8.45
N HIS A 186 -10.85 -13.86 8.88
CA HIS A 186 -10.21 -12.59 8.59
C HIS A 186 -10.36 -11.56 9.72
N VAL A 187 -9.34 -10.73 9.92
CA VAL A 187 -9.33 -9.65 10.92
C VAL A 187 -8.97 -8.33 10.27
N LYS A 188 -9.79 -7.30 10.49
CA LYS A 188 -9.50 -5.92 10.08
C LYS A 188 -8.89 -5.12 11.22
N LEU A 189 -7.79 -4.45 10.89
CA LEU A 189 -6.95 -3.68 11.79
C LEU A 189 -6.87 -2.24 11.34
N TYR A 190 -6.77 -1.32 12.29
CA TYR A 190 -6.68 0.11 11.98
C TYR A 190 -5.86 0.88 13.02
N TYR A 191 -5.40 2.05 12.60
CA TYR A 191 -5.06 3.17 13.48
C TYR A 191 -6.12 4.26 13.35
N GLY A 192 -6.19 5.17 14.33
CA GLY A 192 -7.18 6.25 14.30
C GLY A 192 -8.60 5.79 14.61
N LEU A 193 -9.57 6.28 13.84
CA LEU A 193 -11.01 6.07 14.07
C LEU A 193 -11.69 5.43 12.85
N THR A 194 -12.44 4.35 13.08
CA THR A 194 -13.23 3.65 12.06
C THR A 194 -14.62 4.24 11.83
N THR A 195 -15.10 5.09 12.74
CA THR A 195 -16.41 5.75 12.62
C THR A 195 -16.29 7.18 13.07
N THR A 196 -16.76 8.11 12.24
CA THR A 196 -16.80 9.52 12.60
C THR A 196 -18.15 10.15 12.28
N ASN A 197 -18.53 11.14 13.09
CA ASN A 197 -19.55 12.11 12.71
C ASN A 197 -18.96 13.05 11.65
N GLN A 198 -19.78 13.62 10.78
CA GLN A 198 -19.34 14.45 9.63
C GLN A 198 -18.43 15.64 9.99
N ASP A 199 -18.33 16.01 11.27
CA ASP A 199 -17.54 17.14 11.77
C ASP A 199 -16.21 16.75 12.48
N SER A 200 -15.87 15.46 12.61
CA SER A 200 -14.56 15.13 13.18
C SER A 200 -13.45 15.32 12.13
N HIS A 201 -12.33 15.86 12.60
CA HIS A 201 -11.09 15.96 11.84
C HIS A 201 -9.92 15.60 12.75
N VAL A 202 -9.94 14.38 13.30
CA VAL A 202 -8.87 13.92 14.18
C VAL A 202 -7.60 13.78 13.38
N LYS A 203 -6.51 14.35 13.89
CA LYS A 203 -5.22 14.35 13.23
C LYS A 203 -4.12 13.87 14.17
N THR A 204 -3.07 13.29 13.59
CA THR A 204 -1.80 13.09 14.31
C THR A 204 -1.18 14.44 14.67
N LYS A 205 -0.13 14.43 15.48
CA LYS A 205 0.61 15.65 15.84
C LYS A 205 1.22 16.35 14.62
N ALA A 206 1.72 15.61 13.64
CA ALA A 206 2.21 16.18 12.38
C ALA A 206 1.08 16.62 11.43
N GLY A 207 -0.17 16.23 11.69
CA GLY A 207 -1.35 16.73 10.97
C GLY A 207 -2.00 15.72 10.02
N PHE A 208 -1.56 14.46 10.00
CA PHE A 208 -2.19 13.42 9.18
C PHE A 208 -3.62 13.17 9.63
N LEU A 209 -4.58 13.14 8.71
CA LEU A 209 -5.98 12.83 9.04
C LEU A 209 -6.13 11.36 9.45
N LEU A 210 -6.80 11.09 10.56
CA LEU A 210 -6.99 9.75 11.13
C LEU A 210 -8.41 9.22 10.96
N ASP A 211 -9.30 10.04 10.42
CA ASP A 211 -10.72 9.72 10.26
C ASP A 211 -10.95 8.88 9.01
N ASN A 212 -11.70 7.79 9.16
CA ASN A 212 -12.14 6.91 8.07
C ASN A 212 -10.98 6.48 7.15
N GLN A 213 -9.84 6.15 7.75
CA GLN A 213 -8.64 5.73 7.01
C GLN A 213 -8.76 4.29 6.53
N CYS A 214 -7.89 3.93 5.58
CA CYS A 214 -7.79 2.58 5.05
C CYS A 214 -7.45 1.59 6.19
N GLN A 215 -8.19 0.48 6.26
CA GLN A 215 -7.93 -0.61 7.19
C GLN A 215 -6.96 -1.63 6.56
N LEU A 216 -6.18 -2.32 7.40
CA LEU A 216 -5.41 -3.49 7.00
C LEU A 216 -6.24 -4.74 7.34
N GLU A 217 -6.57 -5.55 6.36
CA GLU A 217 -7.24 -6.83 6.56
C GLU A 217 -6.25 -7.98 6.41
N LEU A 218 -6.22 -8.86 7.40
CA LEU A 218 -5.45 -10.09 7.39
C LEU A 218 -6.41 -11.25 7.13
N ILE A 219 -6.18 -12.01 6.06
CA ILE A 219 -7.03 -13.14 5.65
C ILE A 219 -6.25 -14.42 5.82
N GLN A 220 -6.77 -15.35 6.62
CA GLN A 220 -6.13 -16.65 6.77
C GLN A 220 -6.29 -17.47 5.48
N VAL A 221 -5.18 -18.03 5.01
CA VAL A 221 -5.18 -19.01 3.92
C VAL A 221 -4.54 -20.32 4.37
N GLU A 222 -4.96 -21.43 3.77
CA GLU A 222 -4.47 -22.78 4.12
C GLU A 222 -3.09 -23.08 3.51
N THR A 223 -2.69 -22.31 2.50
CA THR A 223 -1.41 -22.47 1.79
C THR A 223 -0.32 -21.61 2.42
N PRO A 224 0.95 -22.06 2.43
CA PRO A 224 2.07 -21.18 2.76
C PRO A 224 2.04 -19.90 1.92
N ILE A 225 2.46 -18.79 2.53
CA ILE A 225 2.59 -17.52 1.83
C ILE A 225 3.83 -17.59 0.94
N ASN A 226 3.60 -17.44 -0.36
CA ASN A 226 4.61 -17.16 -1.36
C ASN A 226 4.44 -15.70 -1.77
N ARG A 227 5.49 -14.90 -1.57
CA ARG A 227 5.50 -13.47 -1.94
C ARG A 227 5.97 -13.24 -3.39
N GLY A 228 6.63 -14.23 -3.98
CA GLY A 228 7.30 -14.09 -5.28
C GLY A 228 8.31 -12.93 -5.27
N THR A 229 8.50 -12.29 -6.41
CA THR A 229 9.38 -11.10 -6.56
C THR A 229 8.58 -9.80 -6.69
N GLY A 230 7.29 -9.90 -6.97
CA GLY A 230 6.34 -8.80 -7.16
C GLY A 230 5.71 -8.26 -5.88
N TYR A 231 6.06 -8.81 -4.71
CA TYR A 231 5.54 -8.37 -3.43
C TYR A 231 5.69 -6.87 -3.21
N GLY A 232 4.70 -6.33 -2.49
CA GLY A 232 4.64 -4.93 -2.11
C GLY A 232 5.14 -4.64 -0.69
N ARG A 233 5.00 -3.38 -0.28
CA ARG A 233 5.36 -2.92 1.08
C ARG A 233 4.30 -1.93 1.57
N LYS A 234 3.78 -2.15 2.78
CA LYS A 234 2.91 -1.18 3.46
C LYS A 234 3.75 -0.20 4.27
N ALA A 235 3.35 1.07 4.27
CA ALA A 235 4.00 2.10 5.06
C ALA A 235 3.05 2.69 6.10
N PHE A 236 3.56 2.89 7.30
CA PHE A 236 2.89 3.57 8.40
C PHE A 236 3.66 4.82 8.81
N SER A 237 2.94 5.89 9.14
CA SER A 237 3.55 7.00 9.87
C SER A 237 3.60 6.69 11.36
N CYS A 238 4.60 7.26 12.03
CA CYS A 238 4.68 7.37 13.48
C CYS A 238 5.43 8.65 13.85
N PRO A 239 5.33 9.15 15.10
CA PRO A 239 6.25 10.19 15.59
C PRO A 239 7.71 9.79 15.31
N ILE A 240 8.56 10.73 14.92
CA ILE A 240 9.98 10.43 14.64
C ILE A 240 10.71 9.82 15.85
N SER A 241 10.27 10.17 17.07
CA SER A 241 10.77 9.60 18.33
C SER A 241 10.50 8.10 18.47
N ASP A 242 9.51 7.58 17.76
CA ASP A 242 9.05 6.20 17.90
C ASP A 242 9.83 5.25 16.99
N VAL A 243 10.48 5.74 15.92
CA VAL A 243 11.14 4.89 14.91
C VAL A 243 12.18 3.94 15.54
N GLU A 244 13.11 4.46 16.35
CA GLU A 244 14.10 3.62 17.06
C GLU A 244 13.48 2.79 18.19
N SER A 245 12.39 3.28 18.79
CA SER A 245 11.71 2.56 19.87
C SER A 245 10.97 1.35 19.33
N ILE A 246 10.37 1.47 18.14
CA ILE A 246 9.77 0.37 17.37
C ILE A 246 10.85 -0.63 16.98
N GLU A 247 11.99 -0.18 16.44
CA GLU A 247 13.11 -1.06 16.12
C GLU A 247 13.53 -1.92 17.33
N LYS A 248 13.81 -1.28 18.47
CA LYS A 248 14.15 -1.99 19.72
C LYS A 248 13.05 -2.92 20.20
N LEU A 249 11.78 -2.53 20.05
CA LEU A 249 10.65 -3.38 20.44
C LEU A 249 10.62 -4.66 19.60
N ILE A 250 10.80 -4.55 18.28
CA ILE A 250 10.83 -5.69 17.36
C ILE A 250 12.04 -6.57 17.65
N GLU A 251 13.23 -5.98 17.84
CA GLU A 251 14.46 -6.69 18.21
C GLU A 251 14.29 -7.48 19.52
N ASN A 252 13.77 -6.84 20.58
CA ASN A 252 13.55 -7.46 21.89
C ASN A 252 12.49 -8.58 21.89
N ASN A 253 11.63 -8.63 20.86
CA ASN A 253 10.65 -9.70 20.68
C ASN A 253 11.10 -10.72 19.62
N GLU A 254 12.38 -10.72 19.23
CA GLU A 254 12.98 -11.68 18.29
C GLU A 254 12.29 -11.71 16.91
N HIS A 255 11.75 -10.55 16.49
CA HIS A 255 11.16 -10.38 15.16
C HIS A 255 12.14 -9.72 14.19
N THR A 256 11.83 -9.82 12.89
CA THR A 256 12.77 -9.46 11.83
C THR A 256 12.76 -7.96 11.51
N ILE A 257 13.95 -7.36 11.55
CA ILE A 257 14.26 -6.03 11.03
C ILE A 257 15.00 -6.23 9.72
N LEU A 258 14.41 -5.78 8.60
CA LEU A 258 15.01 -5.89 7.28
C LEU A 258 16.05 -4.79 7.07
N VAL A 259 15.72 -3.56 7.47
CA VAL A 259 16.62 -2.40 7.41
C VAL A 259 16.54 -1.67 8.75
N PRO A 260 17.65 -1.61 9.52
CA PRO A 260 17.75 -0.81 10.74
C PRO A 260 17.38 0.66 10.52
N SER A 261 17.07 1.38 11.59
CA SER A 261 16.63 2.76 11.42
C SER A 261 17.69 3.64 10.75
N MET A 262 17.25 4.42 9.77
CA MET A 262 18.12 5.28 8.97
C MET A 262 17.38 6.52 8.48
N GLU A 263 18.15 7.51 7.99
CA GLU A 263 17.60 8.69 7.33
C GLU A 263 17.66 8.53 5.81
N LEU A 264 16.57 8.93 5.13
CA LEU A 264 16.47 9.01 3.67
C LEU A 264 16.23 10.45 3.23
N GLY A 265 16.83 10.84 2.11
CA GLY A 265 16.70 12.16 1.51
C GLY A 265 18.01 12.94 1.50
N ASP A 266 18.14 13.82 0.51
CA ASP A 266 19.40 14.53 0.25
C ASP A 266 19.47 15.88 0.98
N LEU A 267 18.32 16.51 1.23
CA LEU A 267 18.26 17.82 1.89
C LEU A 267 18.01 17.64 3.40
N PRO A 268 18.78 18.33 4.27
CA PRO A 268 18.65 18.20 5.73
C PRO A 268 17.22 18.34 6.25
N ASP A 269 16.45 19.29 5.71
CA ASP A 269 15.09 19.60 6.18
C ASP A 269 14.01 18.66 5.61
N SER A 270 14.37 17.80 4.65
CA SER A 270 13.47 16.81 4.04
C SER A 270 13.83 15.37 4.41
N LYS A 271 14.85 15.16 5.27
CA LYS A 271 15.27 13.82 5.64
C LYS A 271 14.19 13.12 6.45
N VAL A 272 13.69 12.01 5.94
CA VAL A 272 12.73 11.17 6.66
C VAL A 272 13.47 10.04 7.35
N LYS A 273 13.15 9.81 8.63
CA LYS A 273 13.70 8.67 9.36
C LYS A 273 12.78 7.47 9.17
N VAL A 274 13.34 6.33 8.79
CA VAL A 274 12.59 5.10 8.53
C VAL A 274 13.17 3.91 9.26
N VAL A 275 12.37 2.87 9.47
CA VAL A 275 12.81 1.49 9.79
C VAL A 275 11.97 0.53 8.96
N ILE A 276 12.61 -0.52 8.41
CA ILE A 276 11.92 -1.54 7.60
C ILE A 276 11.87 -2.86 8.38
N LEU A 277 10.67 -3.38 8.57
CA LEU A 277 10.38 -4.59 9.33
C LEU A 277 9.78 -5.66 8.41
N SER A 278 9.77 -6.89 8.91
CA SER A 278 9.07 -8.02 8.31
C SER A 278 8.12 -8.63 9.33
N ASP A 279 6.87 -8.83 8.95
CA ASP A 279 5.88 -9.51 9.78
C ASP A 279 6.09 -11.05 9.77
N PRO A 280 5.28 -11.84 10.51
CA PRO A 280 5.44 -13.30 10.57
C PRO A 280 5.31 -14.05 9.25
N ASP A 281 4.67 -13.45 8.23
CA ASP A 281 4.50 -14.01 6.87
C ASP A 281 5.38 -13.26 5.85
N GLU A 282 6.38 -12.53 6.35
CA GLU A 282 7.35 -11.75 5.58
C GLU A 282 6.78 -10.56 4.80
N HIS A 283 5.56 -10.10 5.15
CA HIS A 283 5.05 -8.85 4.59
C HIS A 283 5.89 -7.68 5.08
N GLU A 284 6.45 -6.93 4.14
CA GLU A 284 7.32 -5.81 4.49
C GLU A 284 6.52 -4.62 5.05
N ILE A 285 7.13 -3.94 6.02
CA ILE A 285 6.54 -2.79 6.72
C ILE A 285 7.57 -1.67 6.80
N CYS A 286 7.22 -0.49 6.31
CA CYS A 286 7.97 0.74 6.58
C CYS A 286 7.28 1.51 7.70
N PHE A 287 8.01 1.83 8.77
CA PHE A 287 7.62 2.93 9.66
C PHE A 287 8.42 4.17 9.30
N VAL A 288 7.74 5.29 9.06
CA VAL A 288 8.36 6.58 8.71
C VAL A 288 7.98 7.65 9.73
N GLY A 289 8.97 8.44 10.14
CA GLY A 289 8.80 9.62 11.00
C GLY A 289 7.91 10.67 10.33
N GLU A 290 6.77 10.96 10.96
CA GLU A 290 5.68 11.72 10.35
C GLU A 290 6.00 13.19 10.11
N GLU A 291 6.83 13.82 10.94
CA GLU A 291 7.06 15.27 10.93
C GLU A 291 7.72 15.76 9.64
N ASN A 292 8.66 14.97 9.11
CA ASN A 292 9.33 15.28 7.84
C ASN A 292 8.60 14.64 6.66
N TYR A 293 7.98 13.47 6.84
CA TYR A 293 7.19 12.85 5.77
C TYR A 293 5.97 13.71 5.40
N PHE A 294 5.30 14.34 6.38
CA PHE A 294 4.17 15.24 6.13
C PHE A 294 4.53 16.40 5.21
N LYS A 295 5.76 16.93 5.31
CA LYS A 295 6.26 17.99 4.43
C LYS A 295 6.66 17.45 3.06
N ALA A 296 7.22 16.25 3.02
CA ALA A 296 7.71 15.63 1.79
C ALA A 296 6.57 15.09 0.90
N CYS A 297 5.39 14.84 1.45
CA CYS A 297 4.26 14.23 0.75
C CYS A 297 3.28 15.26 0.16
N GLU A 298 3.70 16.49 -0.06
CA GLU A 298 2.87 17.50 -0.73
C GLU A 298 2.61 17.13 -2.19
N THR A 299 1.38 17.29 -2.65
CA THR A 299 1.02 17.08 -4.05
C THR A 299 1.79 18.07 -4.93
N ASP A 300 2.50 17.55 -5.91
CA ASP A 300 3.20 18.32 -6.92
C ASP A 300 2.26 18.65 -8.09
N PRO A 301 1.95 19.93 -8.35
CA PRO A 301 1.09 20.33 -9.46
C PRO A 301 1.62 19.94 -10.84
N ASP A 302 2.93 19.67 -10.96
CA ASP A 302 3.60 19.27 -12.21
C ASP A 302 3.82 17.75 -12.31
N ALA A 303 3.29 16.96 -11.35
CA ALA A 303 3.59 15.54 -11.26
C ALA A 303 3.22 14.74 -12.51
N GLU A 304 2.10 15.05 -13.15
CA GLU A 304 1.67 14.38 -14.38
C GLU A 304 2.60 14.71 -15.56
N ASN A 305 3.06 15.96 -15.69
CA ASN A 305 4.04 16.33 -16.71
C ASN A 305 5.39 15.65 -16.45
N LYS A 306 5.82 15.56 -15.20
CA LYS A 306 7.05 14.83 -14.83
C LYS A 306 6.96 13.36 -15.18
N PHE A 307 5.81 12.73 -14.94
CA PHE A 307 5.56 11.34 -15.35
C PHE A 307 5.71 11.14 -16.85
N TYR A 308 5.08 11.99 -17.68
CA TYR A 308 5.22 11.90 -19.13
C TYR A 308 6.65 12.22 -19.61
N LYS A 309 7.32 13.18 -18.96
CA LYS A 309 8.73 13.47 -19.26
C LYS A 309 9.64 12.27 -18.91
N GLY A 310 9.35 11.54 -17.84
CA GLY A 310 10.04 10.28 -17.50
C GLY A 310 9.88 9.23 -18.60
N LEU A 311 8.64 9.05 -19.09
CA LEU A 311 8.34 8.18 -20.22
C LEU A 311 9.07 8.60 -21.52
N GLU A 312 9.15 9.89 -21.81
CA GLU A 312 9.86 10.38 -23.01
C GLU A 312 11.37 10.14 -22.93
N ASN A 313 11.98 10.39 -21.76
CA ASN A 313 13.43 10.29 -21.60
C ASN A 313 13.92 8.84 -21.51
N LYS A 314 13.15 7.98 -20.85
CA LYS A 314 13.45 6.56 -20.66
C LYS A 314 12.16 5.80 -20.98
N PRO A 315 11.84 5.49 -22.25
CA PRO A 315 10.58 4.83 -22.62
C PRO A 315 10.49 3.41 -22.05
N ASP A 316 9.26 2.96 -21.83
CA ASP A 316 8.98 1.54 -21.58
C ASP A 316 9.44 0.74 -22.80
N ASP A 317 10.12 -0.38 -22.59
CA ASP A 317 10.50 -1.26 -23.69
C ASP A 317 9.27 -2.08 -24.10
N PRO A 318 8.73 -1.87 -25.32
CA PRO A 318 7.50 -2.52 -25.76
C PRO A 318 7.65 -4.03 -25.94
N ASN A 319 8.87 -4.56 -25.96
CA ASN A 319 9.13 -6.00 -26.07
C ASN A 319 9.24 -6.71 -24.71
N LYS A 320 9.18 -5.98 -23.58
CA LYS A 320 9.25 -6.58 -22.24
C LYS A 320 8.01 -7.37 -21.85
N TYR A 321 6.83 -7.02 -22.39
CA TYR A 321 5.54 -7.49 -21.88
C TYR A 321 4.95 -8.67 -22.65
N VAL A 322 5.78 -9.65 -23.04
CA VAL A 322 5.24 -10.93 -23.50
C VAL A 322 4.82 -11.72 -22.26
N ILE A 323 3.59 -11.46 -21.80
CA ILE A 323 2.89 -12.36 -20.88
C ILE A 323 2.89 -13.72 -21.59
N GLY A 324 3.62 -14.69 -21.02
CA GLY A 324 3.67 -16.05 -21.55
C GLY A 324 2.24 -16.54 -21.73
N GLU A 325 1.86 -16.85 -22.97
CA GLU A 325 0.64 -17.60 -23.22
C GLU A 325 0.68 -18.85 -22.35
N ASP A 326 -0.36 -19.02 -21.54
CA ASP A 326 -0.57 -20.18 -20.69
C ASP A 326 -0.46 -21.46 -21.55
N GLU A 327 0.67 -22.19 -21.43
CA GLU A 327 0.94 -23.41 -22.20
C GLU A 327 -0.06 -24.54 -21.90
N SER A 328 -0.99 -24.35 -20.95
CA SER A 328 -2.06 -25.29 -20.62
C SER A 328 -3.07 -25.54 -21.76
N THR A 329 -3.08 -24.74 -22.83
CA THR A 329 -3.99 -24.94 -23.98
C THR A 329 -3.43 -25.76 -25.15
N LYS A 330 -2.16 -26.21 -25.13
CA LYS A 330 -1.55 -26.96 -26.24
C LYS A 330 -1.64 -28.50 -26.15
N GLN A 331 -2.38 -29.07 -25.20
CA GLN A 331 -2.48 -30.54 -25.03
C GLN A 331 -3.83 -31.20 -25.40
N HIS A 332 -4.76 -30.50 -26.09
CA HIS A 332 -6.02 -31.11 -26.51
C HIS A 332 -6.25 -31.33 -28.01
N ASP A 333 -5.20 -31.24 -28.83
CA ASP A 333 -5.24 -31.72 -30.22
C ASP A 333 -4.04 -32.63 -30.51
N LYS A 334 -4.04 -33.82 -29.89
CA LYS A 334 -3.34 -35.03 -30.37
C LYS A 334 -3.74 -36.24 -29.52
N GLN A 335 -4.93 -36.79 -29.79
CA GLN A 335 -5.15 -38.24 -29.89
C GLN A 335 -6.47 -38.54 -30.59
#